data_AF-A0A1E4CPW8-F1
#
_entry.id   AF-A0A1E4CPW8-F1
#
_cell.length_a   1.000
_cell.length_b   1.000
_cell.length_c   1.000
_cell.angle_alpha   90.00
_cell.angle_beta   90.00
_cell.angle_gamma   90.00
#
_symmetry.space_group_name_H-M   'P 1'
#
loop_
_entity.id
_entity.type
_entity.pdbx_description
1 polymer ?
#
loop_
_entity_poly.entity_id
_entity_poly.type
_entity_poly.pdbx_seq_one_letter_code
_entity_poly.pdbx_strand_id
1 'polypeptide(L)'
;MNGARLWTIARLELTQRVRTVAWYVLLGIFALLLIGVTLLSFLAFGGWGTGGAGVFSAVVYVTLLLVLLVSPTLSGNSINGDRDAATLAPLQVTLATTGEILLGKFLAACITGLAFAAVAVPFLVIATLAGGVNGWAVVTSLVVLVVEVGIVAAIGVAISGILARPLFSVAVTYLIVAALSVGSVIGFGLVSTAAGSEFTSKNRSAEYNSNGEIVCKDGGHDCYGDTDQMVCGEWDSYTYRVPRPDRVWWLLSSNPFVILADATPTSFDRHGNPDDLFGWIKTAVRGAQSAPELQSTWDECDPQYLDGAEYRSGPTPEEIIATTVPSWFVGLGVQVLLAALLLWWAWTRTRTPARTLPPGTRIA
;
A
#
# COMPACT_ATOMS: atom_id res chain seq x y z
N MET A 1 -18.65 4.21 -29.74
CA MET A 1 -19.23 3.85 -28.44
C MET A 1 -20.29 4.88 -28.10
N ASN A 2 -21.51 4.45 -27.79
CA ASN A 2 -22.60 5.34 -27.42
C ASN A 2 -22.77 5.36 -25.89
N GLY A 3 -22.46 6.50 -25.25
CA GLY A 3 -22.54 6.66 -23.79
C GLY A 3 -23.93 6.39 -23.21
N ALA A 4 -25.00 6.65 -23.96
CA ALA A 4 -26.37 6.39 -23.51
C ALA A 4 -26.65 4.89 -23.31
N ARG A 5 -26.08 4.03 -24.18
CA ARG A 5 -26.21 2.57 -24.06
C ARG A 5 -25.45 2.05 -22.85
N LEU A 6 -24.22 2.55 -22.65
CA LEU A 6 -23.38 2.20 -21.51
C LEU A 6 -24.07 2.56 -20.18
N TRP A 7 -24.61 3.78 -20.08
CA TRP A 7 -25.36 4.21 -18.91
C TRP A 7 -26.62 3.38 -18.68
N THR A 8 -27.34 2.99 -19.75
CA THR A 8 -28.53 2.14 -19.63
C THR A 8 -28.18 0.78 -19.02
N ILE A 9 -27.09 0.15 -19.47
CA ILE A 9 -26.59 -1.11 -18.91
C ILE A 9 -26.23 -0.94 -17.44
N ALA A 10 -25.46 0.11 -17.11
CA ALA A 10 -25.06 0.37 -15.73
C ALA A 10 -26.27 0.62 -14.81
N ARG A 11 -27.26 1.39 -15.28
CA ARG A 11 -28.49 1.69 -14.53
C ARG A 11 -29.31 0.44 -14.22
N LEU A 12 -29.42 -0.50 -15.16
CA LEU A 12 -30.16 -1.75 -14.95
C LEU A 12 -29.52 -2.58 -13.83
N GLU A 13 -28.20 -2.75 -13.87
CA GLU A 13 -27.42 -3.47 -12.85
C GLU A 13 -27.58 -2.81 -11.46
N LEU A 14 -27.45 -1.48 -11.39
CA LEU A 14 -27.61 -0.74 -10.14
C LEU A 14 -29.03 -0.86 -9.59
N THR A 15 -30.04 -0.79 -10.46
CA THR A 15 -31.45 -0.93 -10.04
C THR A 15 -31.74 -2.32 -9.49
N GLN A 16 -31.15 -3.37 -10.07
CA GLN A 16 -31.26 -4.73 -9.54
C GLN A 16 -30.66 -4.84 -8.15
N ARG A 17 -29.47 -4.27 -7.90
CA ARG A 17 -28.82 -4.27 -6.58
C ARG A 17 -29.65 -3.57 -5.52
N VAL A 18 -30.13 -2.36 -5.82
CA VAL A 18 -30.94 -1.52 -4.91
C VAL A 18 -32.29 -2.18 -4.56
N ARG A 19 -32.78 -3.13 -5.37
CA ARG A 19 -34.00 -3.90 -5.08
C ARG A 19 -33.76 -5.09 -4.14
N THR A 20 -32.51 -5.49 -3.90
CA THR A 20 -32.19 -6.61 -3.01
C THR A 20 -32.00 -6.15 -1.57
N VAL A 21 -32.55 -6.89 -0.61
CA VAL A 21 -32.35 -6.62 0.83
C VAL A 21 -30.88 -6.79 1.23
N ALA A 22 -30.19 -7.75 0.61
CA ALA A 22 -28.77 -8.03 0.86
C ALA A 22 -27.88 -6.79 0.66
N TRP A 23 -28.21 -5.93 -0.30
CA TRP A 23 -27.49 -4.67 -0.53
C TRP A 23 -27.52 -3.74 0.69
N TYR A 24 -28.70 -3.52 1.27
CA TYR A 24 -28.85 -2.67 2.45
C TYR A 24 -28.24 -3.29 3.71
N VAL A 25 -28.35 -4.62 3.87
CA VAL A 25 -27.69 -5.35 4.96
C VAL A 25 -26.18 -5.17 4.88
N LEU A 26 -25.59 -5.29 3.69
CA LEU A 26 -24.15 -5.13 3.49
C LEU A 26 -23.68 -3.70 3.79
N LEU A 27 -24.40 -2.68 3.32
CA LEU A 27 -24.11 -1.28 3.67
C LEU A 27 -24.26 -1.02 5.18
N GLY A 28 -25.27 -1.62 5.82
CA GLY A 28 -25.49 -1.52 7.26
C GLY A 28 -24.37 -2.15 8.08
N ILE A 29 -23.92 -3.35 7.71
CA ILE A 29 -22.76 -4.01 8.34
C ILE A 29 -21.51 -3.17 8.15
N PHE A 30 -21.26 -2.66 6.94
CA PHE A 30 -20.13 -1.79 6.65
C PHE A 30 -20.15 -0.51 7.52
N ALA A 31 -21.30 0.16 7.61
CA ALA A 31 -21.47 1.32 8.47
C ALA A 31 -21.24 0.98 9.96
N LEU A 32 -21.74 -0.16 10.43
CA LEU A 32 -21.57 -0.62 11.81
C LEU A 32 -20.09 -0.89 12.13
N LEU A 33 -19.35 -1.50 11.20
CA LEU A 33 -17.91 -1.69 11.35
C LEU A 33 -17.18 -0.34 11.40
N LEU A 34 -17.55 0.63 10.56
CA LEU A 34 -16.98 1.97 10.60
C LEU A 34 -17.30 2.73 11.89
N ILE A 35 -18.51 2.60 12.43
CA ILE A 35 -18.85 3.13 13.76
C ILE A 35 -17.91 2.53 14.81
N GLY A 36 -17.78 1.21 14.84
CA GLY A 36 -16.93 0.51 15.80
C GLY A 36 -15.47 0.97 15.71
N VAL A 37 -14.92 1.05 14.50
CA VAL A 37 -13.55 1.50 14.25
C VAL A 37 -13.35 2.95 14.65
N THR A 38 -14.30 3.83 14.31
CA THR A 38 -14.23 5.25 14.68
C THR A 38 -14.21 5.40 16.20
N LEU A 39 -15.10 4.72 16.92
CA LEU A 39 -15.14 4.73 18.38
C LEU A 39 -13.87 4.16 19.00
N LEU A 40 -13.39 3.00 18.53
CA LEU A 40 -12.15 2.38 18.99
C LEU A 40 -10.94 3.28 18.74
N SER A 41 -10.90 3.97 17.60
CA SER A 41 -9.83 4.93 17.28
C SER A 41 -9.84 6.10 18.27
N PHE A 42 -11.01 6.65 18.59
CA PHE A 42 -11.12 7.68 19.62
C PHE A 42 -10.67 7.20 21.01
N LEU A 43 -10.99 5.95 21.37
CA LEU A 43 -10.55 5.38 22.64
C LEU A 43 -9.04 5.13 22.67
N ALA A 44 -8.47 4.63 21.57
CA ALA A 44 -7.06 4.32 21.47
C ALA A 44 -6.19 5.58 21.46
N PHE A 45 -6.61 6.60 20.71
CA PHE A 45 -5.80 7.80 20.48
C PHE A 45 -6.22 9.01 21.33
N GLY A 46 -7.46 9.08 21.83
CA GLY A 46 -7.99 10.24 22.54
C GLY A 46 -7.37 10.52 23.91
N GLY A 47 -6.64 9.57 24.51
CA GLY A 47 -5.93 9.76 25.79
C GLY A 47 -4.53 10.36 25.68
N TRP A 48 -3.98 10.46 24.47
CA TRP A 48 -2.60 10.90 24.22
C TRP A 48 -2.68 12.25 23.47
N GLY A 49 -2.06 13.30 23.99
CA GLY A 49 -2.25 14.72 23.62
C GLY A 49 -1.94 15.16 22.19
N THR A 50 -1.82 14.23 21.24
CA THR A 50 -1.65 14.43 19.79
C THR A 50 -2.44 13.40 18.96
N GLY A 51 -3.33 12.61 19.56
CA GLY A 51 -3.96 11.44 18.93
C GLY A 51 -4.95 11.71 17.79
N GLY A 52 -5.28 12.97 17.50
CA GLY A 52 -6.25 13.32 16.47
C GLY A 52 -5.90 12.79 15.07
N ALA A 53 -4.66 12.97 14.62
CA ALA A 53 -4.23 12.53 13.30
C ALA A 53 -4.15 10.98 13.20
N GLY A 54 -3.91 10.31 14.33
CA GLY A 54 -4.03 8.86 14.47
C GLY A 54 -5.45 8.34 14.22
N VAL A 55 -6.49 9.05 14.70
CA VAL A 55 -7.90 8.68 14.45
C VAL A 55 -8.24 8.72 12.97
N PHE A 56 -7.88 9.81 12.28
CA PHE A 56 -8.14 9.95 10.86
C PHE A 56 -7.45 8.86 10.03
N SER A 57 -6.16 8.66 10.24
CA SER A 57 -5.40 7.67 9.48
C SER A 57 -5.89 6.24 9.72
N ALA A 58 -6.28 5.90 10.95
CA ALA A 58 -6.89 4.61 11.27
C ALA A 58 -8.23 4.39 10.55
N VAL A 59 -9.15 5.36 10.60
CA VAL A 59 -10.48 5.26 9.96
C VAL A 59 -10.36 5.12 8.45
N VAL A 60 -9.49 5.91 7.80
CA VAL A 60 -9.27 5.83 6.35
C VAL A 60 -8.66 4.48 5.96
N TYR A 61 -7.66 3.98 6.69
CA TYR A 61 -7.04 2.70 6.35
C TYR A 61 -7.99 1.52 6.51
N VAL A 62 -8.80 1.52 7.56
CA VAL A 62 -9.81 0.48 7.71
C VAL A 62 -10.90 0.62 6.65
N THR A 63 -11.26 1.85 6.27
CA THR A 63 -12.17 2.09 5.14
C THR A 63 -11.62 1.47 3.86
N LEU A 64 -10.35 1.74 3.53
CA LEU A 64 -9.66 1.13 2.39
C LEU A 64 -9.69 -0.40 2.48
N LEU A 65 -9.34 -0.97 3.64
CA LEU A 65 -9.37 -2.42 3.86
C LEU A 65 -10.75 -3.02 3.60
N LEU A 66 -11.81 -2.45 4.17
CA LEU A 66 -13.18 -2.93 3.99
C LEU A 66 -13.62 -2.82 2.52
N VAL A 67 -13.25 -1.72 1.85
CA VAL A 67 -13.52 -1.53 0.41
C VAL A 67 -12.80 -2.59 -0.43
N LEU A 68 -11.53 -2.88 -0.15
CA LEU A 68 -10.75 -3.92 -0.83
C LEU A 68 -11.32 -5.33 -0.59
N LEU A 69 -11.96 -5.58 0.56
CA LEU A 69 -12.62 -6.85 0.87
C LEU A 69 -13.99 -6.99 0.18
N VAL A 70 -14.75 -5.91 0.07
CA VAL A 70 -16.11 -5.93 -0.47
C VAL A 70 -16.12 -5.83 -2.01
N SER A 71 -15.18 -5.11 -2.60
CA SER A 71 -15.17 -4.87 -4.05
C SER A 71 -15.04 -6.17 -4.89
N PRO A 72 -14.20 -7.16 -4.55
CA PRO A 72 -14.08 -8.42 -5.31
C PRO A 72 -15.37 -9.25 -5.40
N THR A 73 -16.18 -9.29 -4.33
CA THR A 73 -17.47 -10.01 -4.37
C THR A 73 -18.49 -9.33 -5.26
N LEU A 74 -18.48 -7.99 -5.28
CA LEU A 74 -19.44 -7.20 -6.04
C LEU A 74 -19.11 -7.07 -7.53
N SER A 75 -17.82 -7.16 -7.89
CA SER A 75 -17.32 -6.99 -9.26
C SER A 75 -16.89 -8.31 -9.92
N GLY A 76 -16.36 -9.26 -9.16
CA GLY A 76 -15.85 -10.56 -9.65
C GLY A 76 -16.93 -11.47 -10.24
N ASN A 77 -18.20 -11.27 -9.88
CA ASN A 77 -19.32 -11.98 -10.49
C ASN A 77 -20.16 -11.13 -11.45
N SER A 78 -19.69 -9.95 -11.85
CA SER A 78 -20.48 -9.03 -12.68
C SER A 78 -20.85 -9.62 -14.05
N ILE A 79 -19.93 -10.27 -14.75
CA ILE A 79 -20.19 -10.88 -16.08
C ILE A 79 -20.68 -12.32 -15.94
N ASN A 80 -20.11 -13.05 -14.98
CA ASN A 80 -20.49 -14.44 -14.73
C ASN A 80 -21.92 -14.58 -14.17
N GLY A 81 -22.42 -13.59 -13.43
CA GLY A 81 -23.81 -13.56 -12.98
C GLY A 81 -24.82 -13.54 -14.14
N ASP A 82 -24.51 -12.82 -15.22
CA ASP A 82 -25.35 -12.80 -16.43
C ASP A 82 -25.31 -14.15 -17.17
N ARG A 83 -24.14 -14.82 -17.16
CA ARG A 83 -23.95 -16.17 -17.72
C ARG A 83 -24.78 -17.20 -16.97
N ASP A 84 -24.72 -17.19 -15.65
CA ASP A 84 -25.46 -18.14 -14.81
C ASP A 84 -26.97 -17.94 -14.89
N ALA A 85 -27.42 -16.69 -15.01
CA ALA A 85 -28.84 -16.35 -15.14
C ALA A 85 -29.45 -16.66 -16.53
N ALA A 86 -28.67 -17.20 -17.47
CA ALA A 86 -29.07 -17.45 -18.87
C ALA A 86 -29.63 -16.20 -19.60
N THR A 87 -29.28 -14.99 -19.14
CA THR A 87 -29.74 -13.71 -19.72
C THR A 87 -28.84 -13.22 -20.86
N LEU A 88 -27.80 -13.97 -21.20
CA LEU A 88 -26.85 -13.64 -22.27
C LEU A 88 -27.49 -13.66 -23.66
N ALA A 89 -28.35 -14.63 -23.96
CA ALA A 89 -28.98 -14.75 -25.27
C ALA A 89 -29.90 -13.55 -25.59
N PRO A 90 -30.77 -13.05 -24.68
CA PRO A 90 -31.53 -11.81 -24.90
C PRO A 90 -30.66 -10.54 -25.03
N LEU A 91 -29.57 -10.42 -24.26
CA LEU A 91 -28.66 -9.26 -24.35
C LEU A 91 -27.86 -9.23 -25.65
N GLN A 92 -27.57 -10.38 -26.25
CA GLN A 92 -26.87 -10.49 -27.54
C GLN A 92 -27.76 -10.19 -28.76
N VAL A 93 -29.08 -10.06 -28.58
CA VAL A 93 -29.99 -9.52 -29.61
C VAL A 93 -30.04 -7.98 -29.57
N THR A 94 -29.40 -7.35 -28.57
CA THR A 94 -29.28 -5.90 -28.51
C THR A 94 -28.10 -5.38 -29.36
N LEU A 95 -28.24 -4.16 -29.89
CA LEU A 95 -27.21 -3.47 -30.69
C LEU A 95 -25.94 -3.08 -29.89
N ALA A 96 -25.77 -3.56 -28.65
CA ALA A 96 -24.67 -3.19 -27.77
C ALA A 96 -23.40 -3.97 -28.11
N THR A 97 -22.28 -3.27 -28.30
CA THR A 97 -20.99 -3.91 -28.56
C THR A 97 -20.39 -4.51 -27.28
N THR A 98 -19.55 -5.53 -27.42
CA THR A 98 -18.83 -6.17 -26.29
C THR A 98 -18.10 -5.15 -25.39
N GLY A 99 -17.51 -4.11 -25.98
CA GLY A 99 -16.83 -3.05 -25.24
C GLY A 99 -17.79 -2.17 -24.43
N GLU A 100 -18.98 -1.88 -24.96
CA GLU A 100 -20.01 -1.11 -24.25
C GLU A 100 -20.59 -1.90 -23.06
N ILE A 101 -20.74 -3.22 -23.20
CA ILE A 101 -21.17 -4.09 -22.09
C ILE A 101 -20.10 -4.14 -20.99
N LEU A 102 -18.84 -4.40 -21.37
CA LEU A 102 -17.73 -4.49 -20.42
C LEU A 102 -17.55 -3.18 -19.63
N LEU A 103 -17.54 -2.04 -20.33
CA LEU A 103 -17.38 -0.74 -19.69
C LEU A 103 -18.62 -0.31 -18.90
N GLY A 104 -19.83 -0.73 -19.32
CA GLY A 104 -21.06 -0.51 -18.55
C GLY A 104 -21.04 -1.25 -17.22
N LYS A 105 -20.57 -2.50 -17.21
CA LYS A 105 -20.38 -3.28 -15.97
C LYS A 105 -19.26 -2.75 -15.11
N PHE A 106 -18.16 -2.30 -15.72
CA PHE A 106 -17.11 -1.57 -15.00
C PHE A 106 -17.63 -0.32 -14.31
N LEU A 107 -18.41 0.52 -15.02
CA LEU A 107 -19.02 1.72 -14.44
C LEU A 107 -19.98 1.37 -13.29
N ALA A 108 -20.83 0.36 -13.47
CA ALA A 108 -21.74 -0.11 -12.42
C ALA A 108 -20.98 -0.60 -11.18
N ALA A 109 -19.89 -1.36 -11.38
CA ALA A 109 -19.03 -1.81 -10.29
C ALA A 109 -18.35 -0.65 -9.57
N CYS A 110 -17.86 0.35 -10.30
CA CYS A 110 -17.30 1.58 -9.72
C CYS A 110 -18.35 2.32 -8.87
N ILE A 111 -19.54 2.58 -9.42
CA ILE A 111 -20.62 3.27 -8.68
C ILE A 111 -21.03 2.48 -7.44
N THR A 112 -21.08 1.15 -7.54
CA THR A 112 -21.36 0.28 -6.40
C THR A 112 -20.29 0.44 -5.31
N GLY A 113 -19.00 0.41 -5.66
CA GLY A 113 -17.92 0.64 -4.71
C GLY A 113 -17.94 2.05 -4.11
N LEU A 114 -18.27 3.06 -4.93
CA LEU A 114 -18.44 4.44 -4.47
C LEU A 114 -19.58 4.60 -3.47
N ALA A 115 -20.61 3.75 -3.51
CA ALA A 115 -21.65 3.76 -2.48
C ALA A 115 -21.09 3.39 -1.09
N PHE A 116 -20.14 2.45 -1.00
CA PHE A 116 -19.44 2.15 0.25
C PHE A 116 -18.56 3.32 0.70
N ALA A 117 -17.83 3.94 -0.24
CA ALA A 117 -17.08 5.15 0.06
C ALA A 117 -17.99 6.28 0.56
N ALA A 118 -19.18 6.46 -0.02
CA ALA A 118 -20.17 7.43 0.42
C ALA A 118 -20.69 7.14 1.83
N VAL A 119 -20.88 5.88 2.20
CA VAL A 119 -21.20 5.48 3.58
C VAL A 119 -20.05 5.81 4.53
N ALA A 120 -18.80 5.77 4.07
CA ALA A 120 -17.64 6.13 4.87
C ALA A 120 -17.51 7.65 5.13
N VAL A 121 -18.04 8.49 4.23
CA VAL A 121 -17.94 9.96 4.32
C VAL A 121 -18.28 10.54 5.70
N PRO A 122 -19.43 10.25 6.34
CA PRO A 122 -19.73 10.83 7.65
C PRO A 122 -18.68 10.47 8.72
N PHE A 123 -18.14 9.25 8.69
CA PHE A 123 -17.10 8.81 9.62
C PHE A 123 -15.77 9.49 9.35
N LEU A 124 -15.41 9.66 8.07
CA LEU A 124 -14.26 10.44 7.67
C LEU A 124 -14.40 11.90 8.13
N VAL A 125 -15.56 12.52 7.94
CA VAL A 125 -15.82 13.90 8.41
C VAL A 125 -15.63 13.99 9.93
N ILE A 126 -16.22 13.09 10.71
CA ILE A 126 -16.03 13.07 12.17
C ILE A 126 -14.55 12.91 12.54
N ALA A 127 -13.85 11.99 11.89
CA ALA A 127 -12.43 11.73 12.14
C ALA A 127 -11.55 12.94 11.75
N THR A 128 -11.90 13.68 10.70
CA THR A 128 -11.17 14.89 10.31
C THR A 128 -11.38 16.04 11.28
N LEU A 129 -12.62 16.28 11.71
CA LEU A 129 -12.97 17.36 12.63
C LEU A 129 -12.31 17.15 13.99
N ALA A 130 -12.30 15.91 14.47
CA ALA A 130 -11.63 15.61 15.72
C ALA A 130 -10.11 15.43 15.58
N GLY A 131 -9.66 15.13 14.36
CA GLY A 131 -8.26 14.84 14.09
C GLY A 131 -7.36 16.07 13.90
N GLY A 132 -7.95 17.24 13.66
CA GLY A 132 -7.18 18.46 13.37
C GLY A 132 -6.34 18.36 12.09
N VAL A 133 -6.70 17.45 11.19
CA VAL A 133 -5.87 17.09 10.03
C VAL A 133 -5.98 18.15 8.93
N ASN A 134 -4.88 18.38 8.22
CA ASN A 134 -4.83 19.25 7.04
C ASN A 134 -5.91 18.83 6.02
N GLY A 135 -6.73 19.78 5.55
CA GLY A 135 -7.78 19.54 4.55
C GLY A 135 -7.26 18.90 3.25
N TRP A 136 -6.01 19.16 2.87
CA TRP A 136 -5.40 18.50 1.72
C TRP A 136 -5.20 17.00 1.91
N ALA A 137 -4.91 16.53 3.12
CA ALA A 137 -4.82 15.10 3.40
C ALA A 137 -6.18 14.40 3.22
N VAL A 138 -7.26 15.08 3.61
CA VAL A 138 -8.64 14.60 3.41
C VAL A 138 -8.97 14.46 1.92
N VAL A 139 -8.71 15.51 1.13
CA VAL A 139 -8.98 15.48 -0.32
C VAL A 139 -8.14 14.41 -1.00
N THR A 140 -6.83 14.34 -0.71
CA THR A 140 -5.94 13.35 -1.33
C THR A 140 -6.32 11.93 -0.97
N SER A 141 -6.60 11.64 0.31
CA SER A 141 -7.02 10.30 0.73
C SER A 141 -8.35 9.88 0.09
N LEU A 142 -9.32 10.80 -0.05
CA LEU A 142 -10.59 10.52 -0.72
C LEU A 142 -10.38 10.22 -2.21
N VAL A 143 -9.53 10.99 -2.90
CA VAL A 143 -9.19 10.75 -4.31
C VAL A 143 -8.53 9.38 -4.47
N VAL A 144 -7.56 9.04 -3.62
CA VAL A 144 -6.91 7.72 -3.68
C VAL A 144 -7.91 6.60 -3.41
N LEU A 145 -8.80 6.73 -2.40
CA LEU A 145 -9.87 5.77 -2.15
C LEU A 145 -10.75 5.53 -3.38
N VAL A 146 -11.16 6.61 -4.06
CA VAL A 146 -11.97 6.54 -5.28
C VAL A 146 -11.21 5.83 -6.41
N VAL A 147 -9.92 6.12 -6.57
CA VAL A 147 -9.06 5.48 -7.57
C VAL A 147 -8.89 3.99 -7.27
N GLU A 148 -8.60 3.61 -6.03
CA GLU A 148 -8.45 2.22 -5.58
C GLU A 148 -9.74 1.41 -5.75
N VAL A 149 -10.91 2.01 -5.45
CA VAL A 149 -12.22 1.42 -5.78
C VAL A 149 -12.31 1.11 -7.27
N GLY A 150 -11.92 2.06 -8.12
CA GLY A 150 -11.92 1.90 -9.57
C GLY A 150 -10.97 0.79 -10.04
N ILE A 151 -9.75 0.74 -9.50
CA ILE A 151 -8.76 -0.27 -9.86
C ILE A 151 -9.25 -1.68 -9.49
N VAL A 152 -9.75 -1.88 -8.26
CA VAL A 152 -10.25 -3.20 -7.85
C VAL A 152 -11.52 -3.57 -8.61
N ALA A 153 -12.41 -2.61 -8.89
CA ALA A 153 -13.58 -2.85 -9.72
C ALA A 153 -13.17 -3.28 -11.15
N ALA A 154 -12.15 -2.66 -11.74
CA ALA A 154 -11.62 -3.01 -13.05
C ALA A 154 -11.06 -4.44 -13.06
N ILE A 155 -10.24 -4.79 -12.05
CA ILE A 155 -9.68 -6.13 -11.89
C ILE A 155 -10.81 -7.16 -11.77
N GLY A 156 -11.78 -6.95 -10.87
CA GLY A 156 -12.87 -7.89 -10.66
C GLY A 156 -13.75 -8.08 -11.90
N VAL A 157 -14.14 -7.00 -12.57
CA VAL A 157 -14.91 -7.09 -13.83
C VAL A 157 -14.12 -7.80 -14.92
N ALA A 158 -12.83 -7.49 -15.07
CA ALA A 158 -11.97 -8.13 -16.05
C ALA A 158 -11.86 -9.65 -15.81
N ILE A 159 -11.57 -10.05 -14.57
CA ILE A 159 -11.44 -11.46 -14.18
C ILE A 159 -12.80 -12.19 -14.31
N SER A 160 -13.93 -11.51 -14.11
CA SER A 160 -15.28 -12.01 -14.41
C SER A 160 -15.48 -12.30 -15.90
N GLY A 161 -14.93 -11.46 -16.77
CA GLY A 161 -14.98 -11.66 -18.22
C GLY A 161 -14.07 -12.79 -18.69
N ILE A 162 -12.89 -12.90 -18.10
CA ILE A 162 -11.84 -13.87 -18.45
C ILE A 162 -12.21 -15.29 -18.00
N LEU A 163 -12.61 -15.47 -16.75
CA LEU A 163 -12.89 -16.79 -16.19
C LEU A 163 -14.36 -17.16 -16.34
N ALA A 164 -14.64 -18.35 -16.86
CA ALA A 164 -16.00 -18.80 -17.13
C ALA A 164 -16.76 -19.26 -15.86
N ARG A 165 -16.05 -19.60 -14.78
CA ARG A 165 -16.66 -20.09 -13.53
C ARG A 165 -16.75 -18.96 -12.49
N PRO A 166 -17.96 -18.60 -12.01
CA PRO A 166 -18.18 -17.53 -11.02
C PRO A 166 -17.32 -17.64 -9.76
N LEU A 167 -17.36 -18.79 -9.10
CA LEU A 167 -16.64 -19.01 -7.84
C LEU A 167 -15.13 -18.83 -7.98
N PHE A 168 -14.57 -19.37 -9.07
CA PHE A 168 -13.15 -19.23 -9.37
C PHE A 168 -12.79 -17.78 -9.72
N SER A 169 -13.67 -17.07 -10.41
CA SER A 169 -13.48 -15.65 -10.74
C SER A 169 -13.41 -14.76 -9.51
N VAL A 170 -14.33 -14.93 -8.57
CA VAL A 170 -14.31 -14.18 -7.29
C VAL A 170 -13.06 -14.53 -6.49
N ALA A 171 -12.72 -15.82 -6.37
CA ALA A 171 -11.52 -16.26 -5.64
C ALA A 171 -10.22 -15.70 -6.23
N VAL A 172 -10.05 -15.72 -7.56
CA VAL A 172 -8.86 -15.15 -8.22
C VAL A 172 -8.80 -13.64 -8.03
N THR A 173 -9.95 -12.94 -8.08
CA THR A 173 -9.99 -11.50 -7.80
C THR A 173 -9.51 -11.21 -6.37
N TYR A 174 -9.95 -11.99 -5.38
CA TYR A 174 -9.44 -11.89 -4.00
C TYR A 174 -7.95 -12.17 -3.90
N LEU A 175 -7.43 -13.19 -4.59
CA LEU A 175 -6.02 -13.51 -4.58
C LEU A 175 -5.16 -12.40 -5.20
N ILE A 176 -5.62 -11.74 -6.25
CA ILE A 176 -4.92 -10.60 -6.85
C ILE A 176 -4.90 -9.41 -5.88
N VAL A 177 -6.03 -9.07 -5.27
CA VAL A 177 -6.10 -7.98 -4.28
C VAL A 177 -5.25 -8.31 -3.04
N ALA A 178 -5.27 -9.56 -2.58
CA ALA A 178 -4.41 -10.03 -1.49
C ALA A 178 -2.92 -10.00 -1.87
N ALA A 179 -2.57 -10.34 -3.10
CA ALA A 179 -1.20 -10.26 -3.60
C ALA A 179 -0.69 -8.82 -3.67
N LEU A 180 -1.52 -7.87 -4.11
CA LEU A 180 -1.18 -6.44 -4.13
C LEU A 180 -1.05 -5.83 -2.74
N SER A 181 -1.85 -6.31 -1.77
CA SER A 181 -1.83 -5.82 -0.39
C SER A 181 -0.83 -6.61 0.48
N VAL A 182 -1.23 -7.76 1.00
CA VAL A 182 -0.40 -8.55 1.92
C VAL A 182 0.79 -9.19 1.20
N GLY A 183 0.59 -9.66 -0.03
CA GLY A 183 1.63 -10.34 -0.80
C GLY A 183 2.81 -9.43 -1.16
N SER A 184 2.58 -8.14 -1.37
CA SER A 184 3.63 -7.18 -1.66
C SER A 184 4.56 -6.98 -0.46
N VAL A 185 4.01 -6.95 0.76
CA VAL A 185 4.76 -6.80 2.01
C VAL A 185 5.57 -8.07 2.29
N ILE A 186 4.95 -9.25 2.16
CA ILE A 186 5.62 -10.53 2.32
C ILE A 186 6.74 -10.67 1.29
N GLY A 187 6.44 -10.42 0.02
CA GLY A 187 7.42 -10.49 -1.06
C GLY A 187 8.57 -9.51 -0.86
N PHE A 188 8.29 -8.29 -0.39
CA PHE A 188 9.33 -7.32 -0.09
C PHE A 188 10.28 -7.83 1.00
N GLY A 189 9.76 -8.34 2.12
CA GLY A 189 10.58 -8.88 3.20
C GLY A 189 11.45 -10.07 2.76
N LEU A 190 10.86 -11.00 2.02
CA LEU A 190 11.58 -12.19 1.54
C LEU A 190 12.64 -11.85 0.49
N VAL A 191 12.29 -11.04 -0.52
CA VAL A 191 13.23 -10.72 -1.61
C VAL A 191 14.32 -9.76 -1.14
N SER A 192 14.02 -8.79 -0.27
CA SER A 192 15.05 -7.89 0.30
C SER A 192 16.08 -8.65 1.10
N THR A 193 15.66 -9.64 1.89
CA THR A 193 16.55 -10.52 2.66
C THR A 193 17.36 -11.43 1.74
N ALA A 194 16.70 -12.03 0.73
CA ALA A 194 17.37 -12.90 -0.24
C ALA A 194 18.41 -12.15 -1.10
N ALA A 195 18.14 -10.89 -1.44
CA ALA A 195 19.01 -10.01 -2.23
C ALA A 195 20.05 -9.27 -1.37
N GLY A 196 20.21 -9.64 -0.10
CA GLY A 196 21.14 -8.99 0.83
C GLY A 196 22.60 -9.04 0.37
N SER A 197 23.38 -8.03 0.74
CA SER A 197 24.82 -7.93 0.47
C SER A 197 25.64 -8.07 1.75
N GLU A 198 26.94 -8.32 1.61
CA GLU A 198 27.85 -8.37 2.74
C GLU A 198 28.07 -6.95 3.29
N PHE A 199 27.97 -6.84 4.61
CA PHE A 199 28.32 -5.67 5.40
C PHE A 199 29.62 -5.96 6.14
N THR A 200 30.57 -5.02 6.12
CA THR A 200 31.85 -5.15 6.82
C THR A 200 31.92 -4.12 7.95
N SER A 201 31.89 -4.59 9.20
CA SER A 201 32.24 -3.78 10.35
C SER A 201 33.74 -3.88 10.58
N LYS A 202 34.44 -2.75 10.63
CA LYS A 202 35.86 -2.69 11.01
C LYS A 202 35.95 -1.91 12.31
N ASN A 203 36.38 -2.58 13.36
CA ASN A 203 36.55 -1.97 14.67
C ASN A 203 38.02 -2.02 15.06
N ARG A 204 38.51 -0.93 15.63
CA ARG A 204 39.85 -0.85 16.20
C ARG A 204 39.77 -0.14 17.54
N SER A 205 40.21 -0.82 18.59
CA SER A 205 40.29 -0.26 19.94
C SER A 205 41.72 0.09 20.32
N ALA A 206 41.85 0.99 21.29
CA ALA A 206 43.11 1.19 21.99
C ALA A 206 43.50 -0.07 22.79
N GLU A 207 44.79 -0.30 23.00
CA GLU A 207 45.25 -1.37 23.89
C GLU A 207 45.13 -0.93 25.36
N TYR A 208 44.61 -1.84 26.20
CA TYR A 208 44.46 -1.63 27.63
C TYR A 208 45.28 -2.65 28.41
N ASN A 209 45.96 -2.20 29.47
CA ASN A 209 46.75 -3.05 30.34
C ASN A 209 45.87 -3.91 31.27
N SER A 210 46.48 -4.80 32.05
CA SER A 210 45.77 -5.67 33.01
C SER A 210 45.01 -4.92 34.11
N ASN A 211 45.32 -3.64 34.30
CA ASN A 211 44.70 -2.77 35.29
C ASN A 211 43.54 -1.95 34.69
N GLY A 212 43.27 -2.09 33.38
CA GLY A 212 42.25 -1.33 32.65
C GLY A 212 42.68 0.07 32.24
N GLU A 213 43.97 0.40 32.31
CA GLU A 213 44.52 1.69 31.86
C GLU A 213 44.98 1.58 30.40
N ILE A 214 44.89 2.69 29.65
CA ILE A 214 45.35 2.75 28.26
C ILE A 214 46.88 2.60 28.16
N VAL A 215 47.36 1.88 27.15
CA VAL A 215 48.80 1.71 26.90
C VAL A 215 49.32 2.86 26.04
N CYS A 216 50.26 3.62 26.59
CA CYS A 216 50.88 4.79 25.95
C CYS A 216 52.30 4.47 25.46
N LYS A 217 52.68 4.99 24.29
CA LYS A 217 54.02 4.79 23.70
C LYS A 217 55.14 5.34 24.60
N ASP A 218 54.90 6.48 25.24
CA ASP A 218 55.83 7.12 26.17
C ASP A 218 55.86 6.46 27.57
N GLY A 219 55.06 5.41 27.81
CA GLY A 219 54.99 4.71 29.10
C GLY A 219 54.27 5.48 30.22
N GLY A 220 53.57 6.57 29.88
CA GLY A 220 52.71 7.32 30.80
C GLY A 220 51.46 6.55 31.22
N HIS A 221 50.76 7.07 32.24
CA HIS A 221 49.54 6.48 32.80
C HIS A 221 48.24 7.01 32.17
N ASP A 222 48.31 8.05 31.34
CA ASP A 222 47.18 8.61 30.61
C ASP A 222 47.65 9.26 29.31
N CYS A 223 47.12 8.77 28.18
CA CYS A 223 47.29 9.34 26.85
C CYS A 223 45.95 9.33 26.09
N TYR A 224 44.84 9.19 26.81
CA TYR A 224 43.52 9.17 26.19
C TYR A 224 43.22 10.53 25.56
N GLY A 225 42.92 10.56 24.26
CA GLY A 225 42.75 11.80 23.50
C GLY A 225 43.98 12.26 22.71
N ASP A 226 45.16 11.71 22.97
CA ASP A 226 46.39 11.97 22.19
C ASP A 226 46.70 10.78 21.28
N THR A 227 46.17 10.82 20.06
CA THR A 227 46.26 9.71 19.10
C THR A 227 47.69 9.36 18.70
N ASP A 228 48.63 10.29 18.81
CA ASP A 228 50.03 10.03 18.50
C ASP A 228 50.71 9.17 19.59
N GLN A 229 50.19 9.24 20.82
CA GLN A 229 50.71 8.54 22.00
C GLN A 229 49.98 7.26 22.35
N MET A 230 48.76 7.07 21.86
CA MET A 230 47.99 5.83 22.07
C MET A 230 48.60 4.65 21.30
N VAL A 231 48.67 3.47 21.95
CA VAL A 231 48.93 2.20 21.29
C VAL A 231 47.60 1.59 20.87
N CYS A 232 47.47 1.32 19.58
CA CYS A 232 46.21 0.92 18.96
C CYS A 232 46.35 -0.50 18.43
N GLY A 233 45.39 -1.36 18.78
CA GLY A 233 45.40 -2.77 18.41
C GLY A 233 45.26 -3.00 16.90
N GLU A 234 45.21 -4.28 16.53
CA GLU A 234 44.89 -4.70 15.16
C GLU A 234 43.41 -4.44 14.83
N TRP A 235 43.09 -4.45 13.54
CA TRP A 235 41.72 -4.27 13.08
C TRP A 235 40.93 -5.57 13.23
N ASP A 236 39.84 -5.51 13.99
CA ASP A 236 38.83 -6.57 14.02
C ASP A 236 37.81 -6.33 12.91
N SER A 237 37.77 -7.24 11.94
CA SER A 237 36.78 -7.19 10.86
C SER A 237 35.72 -8.28 11.03
N TYR A 238 34.46 -7.85 11.10
CA TYR A 238 33.31 -8.76 11.14
C TYR A 238 32.45 -8.55 9.90
N THR A 239 32.13 -9.64 9.21
CA THR A 239 31.24 -9.62 8.05
C THR A 239 29.93 -10.32 8.36
N TYR A 240 28.82 -9.65 8.10
CA TYR A 240 27.49 -10.25 8.16
C TYR A 240 26.62 -9.75 7.01
N ARG A 241 25.51 -10.43 6.73
CA ARG A 241 24.65 -10.10 5.60
C ARG A 241 23.57 -9.10 6.00
N VAL A 242 23.42 -8.03 5.23
CA VAL A 242 22.36 -7.02 5.41
C VAL A 242 21.37 -7.06 4.25
N PRO A 243 20.05 -6.98 4.50
CA PRO A 243 19.03 -6.88 3.44
C PRO A 243 19.26 -5.66 2.54
N ARG A 244 18.84 -5.76 1.27
CA ARG A 244 18.92 -4.67 0.28
C ARG A 244 17.53 -4.20 -0.15
N PRO A 245 16.82 -3.43 0.70
CA PRO A 245 15.49 -2.93 0.38
C PRO A 245 15.48 -1.97 -0.83
N ASP A 246 16.60 -1.27 -1.06
CA ASP A 246 16.84 -0.33 -2.16
C ASP A 246 16.68 -0.95 -3.55
N ARG A 247 16.79 -2.27 -3.67
CA ARG A 247 16.63 -3.00 -4.94
C ARG A 247 15.19 -3.43 -5.22
N VAL A 248 14.35 -3.48 -4.19
CA VAL A 248 13.03 -4.14 -4.23
C VAL A 248 11.88 -3.29 -3.70
N TRP A 249 12.14 -2.03 -3.34
CA TRP A 249 11.13 -1.08 -2.85
C TRP A 249 9.93 -0.92 -3.81
N TRP A 250 10.14 -1.12 -5.12
CA TRP A 250 9.07 -1.06 -6.13
C TRP A 250 7.96 -2.09 -5.86
N LEU A 251 8.26 -3.19 -5.18
CA LEU A 251 7.25 -4.18 -4.81
C LEU A 251 6.26 -3.62 -3.78
N LEU A 252 6.74 -2.83 -2.81
CA LEU A 252 5.87 -2.10 -1.86
C LEU A 252 5.09 -0.97 -2.53
N SER A 253 5.66 -0.35 -3.58
CA SER A 253 5.00 0.79 -4.23
C SER A 253 3.61 0.43 -4.77
N SER A 254 3.40 -0.80 -5.25
CA SER A 254 2.11 -1.25 -5.81
C SER A 254 1.05 -1.60 -4.76
N ASN A 255 1.37 -1.46 -3.47
CA ASN A 255 0.46 -1.75 -2.38
C ASN A 255 -0.56 -0.61 -2.19
N PRO A 256 -1.87 -0.88 -2.15
CA PRO A 256 -2.90 0.15 -2.05
C PRO A 256 -2.80 0.99 -0.77
N PHE A 257 -2.34 0.39 0.34
CA PHE A 257 -2.11 1.10 1.61
C PHE A 257 -0.87 2.00 1.54
N VAL A 258 0.17 1.57 0.82
CA VAL A 258 1.38 2.37 0.60
C VAL A 258 1.10 3.55 -0.32
N ILE A 259 0.35 3.33 -1.40
CA ILE A 259 -0.09 4.39 -2.33
C ILE A 259 -0.85 5.46 -1.56
N LEU A 260 -1.81 5.06 -0.72
CA LEU A 260 -2.57 5.98 0.12
C LEU A 260 -1.67 6.74 1.10
N ALA A 261 -0.77 6.05 1.81
CA ALA A 261 0.14 6.68 2.77
C ALA A 261 1.01 7.74 2.10
N ASP A 262 1.60 7.37 0.96
CA ASP A 262 2.62 8.14 0.32
C ASP A 262 2.06 9.32 -0.50
N ALA A 263 0.87 9.17 -1.08
CA ALA A 263 0.17 10.27 -1.73
C ALA A 263 -0.29 11.33 -0.71
N THR A 264 -0.63 10.92 0.50
CA THR A 264 -1.18 11.82 1.52
C THR A 264 -0.08 12.78 2.05
N PRO A 265 -0.36 14.10 2.10
CA PRO A 265 0.52 15.06 2.77
C PRO A 265 0.70 14.73 4.25
N THR A 266 1.93 14.83 4.74
CA THR A 266 2.30 14.51 6.12
C THR A 266 2.56 15.79 6.91
N SER A 267 2.09 15.87 8.15
CA SER A 267 2.52 16.88 9.12
C SER A 267 3.62 16.31 10.01
N PHE A 268 4.52 17.20 10.46
CA PHE A 268 5.66 16.83 11.29
C PHE A 268 5.65 17.64 12.58
N ASP A 269 6.09 17.01 13.66
CA ASP A 269 6.37 17.67 14.93
C ASP A 269 7.67 18.49 14.87
N ARG A 270 8.02 19.15 15.99
CA ARG A 270 9.25 19.96 16.08
C ARG A 270 10.54 19.17 15.88
N HIS A 271 10.50 17.84 15.99
CA HIS A 271 11.64 16.94 15.82
C HIS A 271 11.66 16.27 14.44
N GLY A 272 10.77 16.69 13.52
CA GLY A 272 10.68 16.11 12.18
C GLY A 272 10.00 14.74 12.15
N ASN A 273 9.28 14.34 13.20
CA ASN A 273 8.55 13.07 13.27
C ASN A 273 7.13 13.22 12.76
N PRO A 274 6.58 12.23 12.05
CA PRO A 274 5.20 12.27 11.59
C PRO A 274 4.18 12.16 12.73
N ASP A 275 3.10 12.93 12.64
CA ASP A 275 2.01 12.91 13.62
C ASP A 275 0.96 11.81 13.36
N ASP A 276 1.01 11.15 12.20
CA ASP A 276 0.00 10.20 11.75
C ASP A 276 0.57 8.89 11.20
N LEU A 277 -0.29 7.87 11.07
CA LEU A 277 0.12 6.56 10.59
C LEU A 277 0.54 6.60 9.11
N PHE A 278 -0.02 7.53 8.31
CA PHE A 278 0.37 7.70 6.92
C PHE A 278 1.84 8.13 6.79
N GLY A 279 2.24 9.13 7.55
CA GLY A 279 3.60 9.65 7.55
C GLY A 279 4.62 8.62 8.03
N TRP A 280 4.29 7.79 9.02
CA TRP A 280 5.14 6.68 9.44
C TRP A 280 5.33 5.63 8.35
N ILE A 281 4.24 5.20 7.69
CA ILE A 281 4.33 4.25 6.58
C ILE A 281 5.07 4.85 5.39
N LYS A 282 4.79 6.12 5.07
CA LYS A 282 5.49 6.88 4.03
C LYS A 282 6.98 6.93 4.30
N THR A 283 7.40 7.30 5.50
CA THR A 283 8.80 7.32 5.91
C THR A 283 9.45 5.95 5.77
N ALA A 284 8.80 4.88 6.21
CA ALA A 284 9.33 3.52 6.11
C ALA A 284 9.55 3.11 4.64
N VAL A 285 8.58 3.37 3.76
CA VAL A 285 8.66 3.03 2.33
C VAL A 285 9.68 3.92 1.61
N ARG A 286 9.81 5.19 2.00
CA ARG A 286 10.80 6.12 1.46
C ARG A 286 12.21 5.75 1.89
N GLY A 287 12.41 5.43 3.16
CA GLY A 287 13.67 4.93 3.68
C GLY A 287 14.13 3.65 3.00
N ALA A 288 13.20 2.80 2.56
CA ALA A 288 13.52 1.61 1.77
C ALA A 288 14.17 1.90 0.40
N GLN A 289 14.11 3.14 -0.11
CA GLN A 289 14.80 3.55 -1.34
C GLN A 289 16.29 3.85 -1.10
N SER A 290 16.66 4.19 0.12
CA SER A 290 18.04 4.50 0.48
C SER A 290 18.86 3.23 0.59
N ALA A 291 19.99 3.21 -0.12
CA ALA A 291 20.93 2.09 -0.03
C ALA A 291 21.55 2.06 1.38
N PRO A 292 21.57 0.89 2.06
CA PRO A 292 22.23 0.79 3.35
C PRO A 292 23.74 0.97 3.17
N GLU A 293 24.37 1.62 4.15
CA GLU A 293 25.83 1.65 4.26
C GLU A 293 26.35 0.21 4.42
N LEU A 294 27.35 -0.17 3.62
CA LEU A 294 27.90 -1.53 3.60
C LEU A 294 29.19 -1.67 4.41
N GLN A 295 29.73 -0.56 4.87
CA GLN A 295 30.92 -0.54 5.67
C GLN A 295 30.73 0.46 6.80
N SER A 296 30.96 0.01 8.02
CA SER A 296 31.11 0.89 9.18
C SER A 296 32.52 0.72 9.71
N THR A 297 33.15 1.84 10.01
CA THR A 297 34.50 1.90 10.59
C THR A 297 34.39 2.61 11.92
N TRP A 298 34.72 1.90 12.99
CA TRP A 298 34.87 2.47 14.32
C TRP A 298 36.34 2.38 14.71
N ASP A 299 36.96 3.52 14.97
CA ASP A 299 38.36 3.62 15.36
C ASP A 299 38.47 4.52 16.58
N GLU A 300 38.82 3.90 17.71
CA GLU A 300 39.06 4.60 18.98
C GLU A 300 40.32 5.48 18.94
N CYS A 301 41.19 5.23 17.97
CA CYS A 301 42.45 5.94 17.77
C CYS A 301 42.40 6.97 16.63
N ASP A 302 41.22 7.26 16.08
CA ASP A 302 41.04 8.32 15.10
C ASP A 302 40.86 9.67 15.82
N PRO A 303 41.71 10.68 15.55
CA PRO A 303 41.59 11.99 16.21
C PRO A 303 40.23 12.65 15.94
N GLN A 304 39.58 12.34 14.81
CA GLN A 304 38.22 12.84 14.53
C GLN A 304 37.19 12.31 15.53
N TYR A 305 37.36 11.08 16.01
CA TYR A 305 36.43 10.45 16.95
C TYR A 305 36.58 11.02 18.37
N LEU A 306 37.81 11.36 18.77
CA LEU A 306 38.15 11.89 20.11
C LEU A 306 37.84 13.38 20.27
N ASP A 307 37.91 14.19 19.20
CA ASP A 307 37.55 15.62 19.19
C ASP A 307 36.03 15.89 19.28
N GLY A 308 35.25 14.88 19.69
CA GLY A 308 33.80 14.98 19.80
C GLY A 308 33.12 15.01 18.43
N ALA A 309 33.52 14.10 17.53
CA ALA A 309 32.81 13.84 16.28
C ALA A 309 31.31 13.93 16.54
N GLU A 310 30.70 14.94 15.93
CA GLU A 310 29.26 15.17 15.97
C GLU A 310 28.58 13.83 15.70
N TYR A 311 27.84 13.30 16.68
CA TYR A 311 27.09 12.08 16.51
C TYR A 311 26.24 12.31 15.27
N ARG A 312 26.58 11.70 14.13
CA ARG A 312 25.82 11.84 12.89
C ARG A 312 24.45 11.25 13.18
N SER A 313 23.55 12.11 13.64
CA SER A 313 22.16 11.78 13.83
C SER A 313 21.67 11.38 12.45
N GLY A 314 21.12 10.17 12.36
CA GLY A 314 20.55 9.70 11.10
C GLY A 314 19.52 10.71 10.58
N PRO A 315 19.26 10.71 9.27
CA PRO A 315 18.34 11.67 8.69
C PRO A 315 16.96 11.58 9.36
N THR A 316 16.36 12.72 9.65
CA THR A 316 15.01 12.76 10.23
C THR A 316 13.97 12.20 9.25
N PRO A 317 12.80 11.72 9.71
CA PRO A 317 11.73 11.28 8.81
C PRO A 317 11.36 12.32 7.74
N GLU A 318 11.33 13.59 8.13
CA GLU A 318 11.12 14.72 7.21
C GLU A 318 12.21 14.79 6.12
N GLU A 319 13.48 14.68 6.48
CA GLU A 319 14.60 14.65 5.54
C GLU A 319 14.57 13.44 4.60
N ILE A 320 14.20 12.25 5.11
CA ILE A 320 14.03 11.05 4.29
C ILE A 320 12.94 11.27 3.24
N ILE A 321 11.81 11.87 3.62
CA ILE A 321 10.72 12.16 2.68
C ILE A 321 11.15 13.21 1.65
N ALA A 322 11.91 14.23 2.06
CA ALA A 322 12.37 15.30 1.18
C ALA A 322 13.41 14.84 0.15
N THR A 323 14.25 13.87 0.50
CA THR A 323 15.36 13.39 -0.35
C THR A 323 15.00 12.22 -1.28
N THR A 324 13.82 11.60 -1.11
CA THR A 324 13.41 10.38 -1.83
C THR A 324 12.27 10.60 -2.82
N VAL A 325 12.03 9.63 -3.71
CA VAL A 325 11.10 9.77 -4.84
C VAL A 325 9.69 9.23 -4.52
N PRO A 326 8.62 10.01 -4.77
CA PRO A 326 7.34 9.56 -5.29
C PRO A 326 6.93 8.07 -5.31
N SER A 327 6.79 7.28 -4.25
CA SER A 327 6.48 5.85 -4.46
C SER A 327 5.05 5.61 -4.98
N TRP A 328 4.08 6.46 -4.61
CA TRP A 328 2.67 6.31 -4.98
C TRP A 328 2.42 6.39 -6.49
N PHE A 329 3.18 7.21 -7.23
CA PHE A 329 2.98 7.36 -8.68
C PHE A 329 3.39 6.09 -9.43
N VAL A 330 4.48 5.45 -8.99
CA VAL A 330 4.96 4.18 -9.54
C VAL A 330 3.92 3.10 -9.26
N GLY A 331 3.46 3.05 -8.00
CA GLY A 331 2.42 2.13 -7.55
C GLY A 331 1.13 2.19 -8.37
N LEU A 332 0.54 3.38 -8.45
CA LEU A 332 -0.67 3.60 -9.24
C LEU A 332 -0.44 3.30 -10.72
N GLY A 333 0.72 3.68 -11.28
CA GLY A 333 1.07 3.36 -12.66
C GLY A 333 1.03 1.87 -12.94
N VAL A 334 1.62 1.06 -12.07
CA VAL A 334 1.62 -0.41 -12.18
C VAL A 334 0.21 -0.98 -12.05
N GLN A 335 -0.57 -0.52 -11.06
CA GLN A 335 -1.94 -1.01 -10.85
C GLN A 335 -2.88 -0.64 -12.01
N VAL A 336 -2.81 0.60 -12.52
CA VAL A 336 -3.59 1.06 -13.67
C VAL A 336 -3.22 0.27 -14.92
N LEU A 337 -1.92 0.02 -15.15
CA LEU A 337 -1.45 -0.78 -16.26
C LEU A 337 -1.95 -2.24 -16.15
N LEU A 338 -1.87 -2.84 -14.96
CA LEU A 338 -2.42 -4.17 -14.70
C LEU A 338 -3.93 -4.22 -14.98
N ALA A 339 -4.70 -3.28 -14.45
CA ALA A 339 -6.14 -3.20 -14.65
C ALA A 339 -6.50 -3.01 -16.13
N ALA A 340 -5.78 -2.15 -16.85
CA ALA A 340 -5.99 -1.91 -18.27
C ALA A 340 -5.68 -3.15 -19.12
N LEU A 341 -4.57 -3.85 -18.83
CA LEU A 341 -4.21 -5.10 -19.51
C LEU A 341 -5.25 -6.20 -19.27
N LEU A 342 -5.74 -6.33 -18.03
CA LEU A 342 -6.78 -7.30 -17.70
C LEU A 342 -8.11 -6.98 -18.41
N LEU A 343 -8.53 -5.71 -18.42
CA LEU A 343 -9.74 -5.28 -19.14
C LEU A 343 -9.60 -5.51 -20.65
N TRP A 344 -8.44 -5.20 -21.23
CA TRP A 344 -8.15 -5.47 -22.64
C TRP A 344 -8.18 -6.97 -22.94
N TRP A 345 -7.64 -7.81 -22.06
CA TRP A 345 -7.70 -9.26 -22.21
C TRP A 345 -9.14 -9.80 -22.09
N ALA A 346 -9.92 -9.28 -21.14
CA ALA A 346 -11.34 -9.61 -21.02
C ALA A 346 -12.12 -9.24 -22.28
N TRP A 347 -11.83 -8.07 -22.87
CA TRP A 347 -12.44 -7.61 -24.11
C TRP A 347 -12.10 -8.48 -25.31
N THR A 348 -10.83 -8.85 -25.48
CA THR A 348 -10.41 -9.74 -26.59
C THR A 348 -11.04 -11.13 -26.47
N ARG A 349 -11.14 -11.67 -25.24
CA ARG A 349 -11.77 -12.98 -24.99
C ARG A 349 -13.30 -12.96 -25.15
N THR A 350 -13.95 -11.83 -24.94
CA THR A 350 -15.41 -11.71 -25.10
C THR A 350 -15.82 -11.36 -26.54
N ARG A 351 -14.85 -11.04 -27.42
CA ARG A 351 -15.06 -10.84 -28.86
C ARG A 351 -15.13 -12.15 -29.67
N THR A 352 -14.70 -13.28 -29.12
CA THR A 352 -14.66 -14.54 -29.89
C THR A 352 -16.08 -14.94 -30.35
N PRO A 353 -16.29 -15.20 -31.65
CA PRO A 353 -17.59 -15.54 -32.20
C PRO A 353 -18.11 -16.88 -31.63
N ALA A 354 -19.43 -16.97 -31.45
CA ALA A 354 -20.15 -18.05 -30.76
C ALA A 354 -19.94 -19.49 -31.32
N ARG A 355 -19.20 -19.66 -32.42
CA ARG A 355 -18.86 -20.99 -32.96
C ARG A 355 -17.91 -21.79 -32.07
N THR A 356 -17.18 -21.13 -31.18
CA THR A 356 -16.23 -21.79 -30.27
C THR A 356 -16.51 -21.39 -28.82
N LEU A 357 -17.66 -21.83 -28.30
CA LEU A 357 -17.95 -21.65 -26.88
C LEU A 357 -17.12 -22.66 -26.06
N PRO A 358 -16.45 -22.21 -24.98
CA PRO A 358 -15.77 -23.12 -24.07
C PRO A 358 -16.75 -24.15 -23.48
N PRO A 359 -16.30 -25.39 -23.24
CA PRO A 359 -17.14 -26.42 -22.65
C PRO A 359 -17.70 -25.96 -21.28
N GLY A 360 -19.01 -26.11 -21.08
CA GLY A 360 -19.73 -25.70 -19.87
C GLY A 360 -20.58 -24.43 -20.00
N THR A 361 -20.62 -23.78 -21.17
CA THR A 361 -21.48 -22.62 -21.42
C THR A 361 -22.92 -23.09 -21.67
N ARG A 362 -23.86 -22.78 -20.77
CA ARG A 362 -25.30 -23.02 -21.00
C ARG A 362 -25.83 -21.90 -21.88
N ILE A 363 -26.39 -22.27 -23.04
CA ILE A 363 -27.13 -21.37 -23.93
C ILE A 363 -28.60 -21.78 -23.80
N ALA A 364 -29.50 -20.81 -23.64
CA ALA A 364 -30.94 -21.04 -23.75
C ALA A 364 -31.34 -21.15 -25.22
#